data_AF-A0A7G4A5W9-F1
#
_entry.id   AF-A0A7G4A5W9-F1
#
_cell.length_a   1.000
_cell.length_b   1.000
_cell.length_c   1.000
_cell.angle_alpha   90.00
_cell.angle_beta   90.00
_cell.angle_gamma   90.00
#
_symmetry.space_group_name_H-M   'P 1'
#
loop_
_entity.id
_entity.type
_entity.pdbx_description
1 polymer ?
#
loop_
_entity_poly.entity_id
_entity_poly.type
_entity_poly.pdbx_seq_one_letter_code
_entity_poly.pdbx_strand_id
1 'polypeptide(L)' 'MGHSGTIPGAIKSEHLPEALERLQAALKKETKIVEDDEDNEQEISLAKRAVPLISLLQAAIKKDKDILWD' A
#
# COMPACT_ATOMS: atom_id res chain seq x y z
N MET A 1 -11.32 -20.19 -19.33
CA MET A 1 -11.02 -18.76 -19.54
C MET A 1 -10.70 -18.13 -18.18
N GLY A 2 -9.42 -17.87 -17.91
CA GLY A 2 -8.88 -16.86 -16.98
C GLY A 2 -9.47 -16.73 -15.58
N HIS A 3 -9.40 -17.77 -14.74
CA HIS A 3 -9.56 -17.57 -13.30
C HIS A 3 -8.20 -17.08 -12.78
N SER A 4 -7.99 -15.75 -12.75
CA SER A 4 -6.86 -15.17 -12.04
C SER A 4 -6.98 -15.61 -10.58
N GLY A 5 -6.21 -16.63 -10.22
CA GLY A 5 -6.13 -17.22 -8.89
C GLY A 5 -5.46 -16.29 -7.91
N THR A 6 -6.06 -15.13 -7.68
CA THR A 6 -5.69 -14.23 -6.59
C THR A 6 -6.54 -14.63 -5.41
N ILE A 7 -5.91 -15.30 -4.44
CA ILE A 7 -6.54 -15.52 -3.14
C ILE A 7 -6.91 -14.11 -2.61
N PRO A 8 -8.19 -13.85 -2.25
CA PRO A 8 -8.54 -12.59 -1.61
C PRO A 8 -7.72 -12.50 -0.31
N GLY A 9 -6.88 -11.49 -0.19
CA GLY A 9 -5.95 -11.39 0.93
C GLY A 9 -4.50 -11.77 0.63
N ALA A 10 -4.14 -12.06 -0.63
CA ALA A 10 -2.77 -12.41 -0.99
C ALA A 10 -2.19 -11.50 -2.09
N ILE A 11 -0.96 -11.03 -1.90
CA ILE A 11 -0.16 -10.39 -2.95
C ILE A 11 1.07 -11.26 -3.18
N LYS A 12 1.18 -11.80 -4.39
CA LYS A 12 2.38 -12.55 -4.80
C LYS A 12 3.57 -11.63 -4.93
N SER A 13 4.75 -12.19 -4.71
CA SER A 13 6.06 -11.52 -4.84
C SER A 13 6.19 -10.75 -6.16
N GLU A 14 5.69 -11.34 -7.25
CA GLU A 14 5.66 -10.75 -8.61
C GLU A 14 4.81 -9.47 -8.72
N HIS A 15 3.77 -9.34 -7.89
CA HIS A 15 2.85 -8.20 -7.89
C HIS A 15 3.15 -7.17 -6.79
N LEU A 16 4.10 -7.46 -5.89
CA LEU A 16 4.52 -6.53 -4.84
C LEU A 16 5.06 -5.19 -5.35
N PRO A 17 5.94 -5.12 -6.38
CA PRO A 17 6.43 -3.83 -6.87
C PRO A 17 5.28 -2.98 -7.40
N GLU A 18 4.35 -3.57 -8.15
CA GLU A 18 3.16 -2.86 -8.65
C GLU A 18 2.27 -2.38 -7.50
N ALA A 19 2.04 -3.22 -6.48
CA ALA A 19 1.25 -2.86 -5.30
C ALA A 19 1.87 -1.69 -4.53
N LEU A 20 3.20 -1.67 -4.40
CA LEU A 20 3.95 -0.59 -3.75
C LEU A 20 3.82 0.73 -4.54
N GLU A 21 3.98 0.70 -5.86
CA GLU A 21 3.83 1.90 -6.69
C GLU A 21 2.40 2.45 -6.64
N ARG A 22 1.40 1.57 -6.72
CA ARG A 22 -0.03 1.95 -6.61
C ARG A 22 -0.33 2.59 -5.26
N LEU A 23 0.21 2.05 -4.17
CA LEU A 23 0.07 2.62 -2.84
C LEU A 23 0.71 4.02 -2.77
N GLN A 24 1.94 4.17 -3.26
CA GLN A 24 2.63 5.48 -3.26
C GLN A 24 1.90 6.53 -4.11
N ALA A 25 1.37 6.14 -5.28
CA ALA A 25 0.59 7.04 -6.13
C ALA A 25 -0.72 7.46 -5.46
N ALA A 26 -1.43 6.51 -4.83
CA ALA A 26 -2.65 6.79 -4.08
C ALA A 26 -2.38 7.74 -2.91
N LEU A 27 -1.30 7.52 -2.15
CA LEU A 27 -0.91 8.39 -1.03
C LEU A 27 -0.59 9.82 -1.49
N LYS A 28 0.15 9.99 -2.59
CA LYS A 28 0.42 11.32 -3.15
C LYS A 28 -0.85 12.03 -3.59
N LYS A 29 -1.81 11.29 -4.16
CA LYS A 29 -3.12 11.82 -4.55
C LYS A 29 -3.92 12.26 -3.32
N GLU A 30 -3.88 11.47 -2.24
CA GLU A 30 -4.54 11.78 -0.97
C GLU A 30 -3.95 13.01 -0.29
N THR A 31 -2.61 13.12 -0.20
CA THR A 31 -1.95 14.31 0.36
C THR A 31 -2.42 15.60 -0.33
N LYS A 32 -2.60 15.57 -1.65
CA LYS A 32 -3.08 16.73 -2.41
C LYS A 32 -4.53 17.14 -2.10
N ILE A 33 -5.36 16.23 -1.59
CA ILE A 33 -6.76 16.50 -1.22
C ILE A 33 -6.81 17.03 0.22
N VAL A 34 -5.95 16.52 1.11
CA VAL A 34 -5.89 16.93 2.53
C VAL A 34 -5.21 18.28 2.74
N GLU A 35 -4.36 18.75 1.81
CA GLU A 35 -3.78 20.10 1.86
C GLU A 35 -4.83 21.25 1.73
N ASP A 36 -6.08 20.96 1.35
CA ASP A 36 -7.19 21.94 1.28
C ASP A 36 -8.00 22.06 2.60
N ASP A 37 -7.77 21.15 3.56
CA ASP A 37 -8.42 21.11 4.88
C ASP A 37 -7.35 21.37 5.97
N GLU A 38 -7.03 22.64 6.21
CA GLU A 38 -6.03 23.10 7.21
C GLU A 38 -6.41 22.84 8.69
N ASP A 39 -7.49 22.10 8.99
CA ASP A 39 -8.05 21.96 10.35
C ASP A 39 -8.00 20.52 10.90
N ASN A 40 -6.90 19.78 10.71
CA ASN A 40 -6.81 18.42 11.26
C ASN A 40 -5.44 18.06 11.87
N GLU A 41 -4.93 18.92 12.74
CA GLU A 41 -3.66 18.76 13.48
C GLU A 41 -3.64 17.59 14.50
N GLN A 42 -4.71 16.80 14.63
CA GLN A 42 -4.76 15.66 15.57
C GLN A 42 -4.96 14.29 14.94
N GLU A 43 -5.33 14.20 13.66
CA GLU A 43 -5.49 12.90 13.00
C GLU A 43 -4.18 12.47 12.33
N ILE A 44 -3.70 11.26 12.68
CA ILE A 44 -2.56 10.67 11.99
C ILE A 44 -2.89 10.60 10.50
N SER A 45 -2.18 11.34 9.66
CA SER A 45 -2.43 11.37 8.21
C SER A 45 -2.28 9.98 7.59
N LEU A 46 -3.07 9.68 6.54
CA LEU A 46 -3.04 8.38 5.87
C LEU A 46 -1.63 7.98 5.41
N ALA A 47 -0.85 8.95 4.93
CA ALA A 47 0.56 8.75 4.56
C ALA A 47 1.42 8.22 5.72
N LYS A 48 1.18 8.69 6.95
CA LYS A 48 1.88 8.24 8.15
C LYS A 48 1.45 6.82 8.54
N ARG A 49 0.16 6.49 8.41
CA ARG A 49 -0.40 5.15 8.68
C ARG A 49 0.06 4.10 7.68
N ALA A 50 0.39 4.50 6.45
CA ALA A 50 0.85 3.59 5.39
C ALA A 50 2.33 3.20 5.51
N VAL A 51 3.13 3.89 6.33
CA VAL A 51 4.56 3.58 6.57
C VAL A 51 4.82 2.10 6.92
N PRO A 52 4.12 1.47 7.89
CA PRO A 52 4.33 0.06 8.20
C PRO A 52 4.01 -0.86 7.01
N LEU A 53 2.96 -0.56 6.23
CA LEU A 53 2.58 -1.36 5.07
C LEU A 53 3.60 -1.24 3.93
N ILE A 54 4.11 -0.04 3.65
CA ILE A 54 5.19 0.19 2.68
C ILE A 54 6.44 -0.57 3.09
N SER A 55 6.81 -0.50 4.38
CA SER A 55 7.98 -1.20 4.92
C SER A 55 7.83 -2.72 4.78
N LEU A 56 6.62 -3.24 5.02
CA LEU A 56 6.31 -4.66 4.85
C LEU A 56 6.41 -5.08 3.37
N LEU A 57 5.83 -4.30 2.45
CA LEU A 57 5.93 -4.52 1.00
C LEU A 57 7.39 -4.53 0.54
N GLN A 58 8.20 -3.56 0.97
CA GLN A 58 9.63 -3.51 0.63
C GLN A 58 10.42 -4.70 1.21
N ALA A 59 10.13 -5.11 2.44
CA ALA A 59 10.78 -6.26 3.05
C ALA A 59 10.41 -7.57 2.34
N ALA A 60 9.14 -7.71 1.93
CA ALA A 60 8.65 -8.85 1.17
C ALA A 60 9.29 -8.93 -0.23
N ILE A 61 9.43 -7.79 -0.93
CA ILE A 61 10.16 -7.71 -2.21
C ILE A 61 11.62 -8.14 -2.03
N LYS A 62 12.31 -7.60 -1.01
CA LYS A 62 13.72 -7.94 -0.75
C LYS A 62 13.93 -9.42 -0.42
N LYS A 63 12.92 -10.07 0.18
CA LYS A 63 12.99 -11.48 0.59
C LYS A 63 12.36 -12.44 -0.42
N ASP A 64 11.80 -11.92 -1.52
CA ASP A 64 11.03 -12.68 -2.49
C ASP A 64 9.95 -13.53 -1.80
N LYS A 65 9.11 -12.88 -1.00
CA LYS A 65 8.04 -13.51 -0.21
C LYS A 65 6.68 -12.94 -0.54
N ASP A 66 5.70 -13.81 -0.62
CA ASP A 66 4.31 -13.43 -0.77
C ASP A 66 3.77 -12.86 0.55
N ILE A 67 2.84 -11.90 0.45
CA ILE A 67 2.14 -11.33 1.59
C ILE A 67 0.74 -11.92 1.62
N LEU A 68 0.32 -12.36 2.81
CA LEU A 68 -0.98 -12.95 3.08
C LEU A 68 -1.61 -12.24 4.29
N TRP A 69 -2.90 -11.93 4.22
CA TRP A 69 -3.71 -11.45 5.34
C TRP A 69 -5.11 -12.10 5.28
N ASP A 70 -5.70 -12.32 6.46
CA ASP A 70 -7.07 -12.87 6.67
C ASP A 70 -7.99 -11.75 7.16
#